data_AF-A0AB34A7Z0-F1
#
_entry.id   AF-A0AB34A7Z0-F1
#
_cell.length_a   1.000
_cell.length_b   1.000
_cell.length_c   1.000
_cell.angle_alpha   90.00
_cell.angle_beta   90.00
_cell.angle_gamma   90.00
#
_symmetry.space_group_name_H-M   'P 1'
#
loop_
_entity.id
_entity.type
_entity.pdbx_description
1 polymer ?
#
loop_
_entity_poly.entity_id
_entity_poly.type
_entity_poly.pdbx_seq_one_letter_code
_entity_poly.pdbx_strand_id
1 'polypeptide(L)'
;MNRKRIALVTSLTLLTGISINNTHLSQNRVIHTVKASDSKKTNKVSSKYPDITQELDITSMEQYTSNNLFMNVTLKRFYIKDLATNKQGQILIILTPLKTSNQYFYLQTDLISQAKINQKITVQGFLNGKIKLTNKQINDGLNPKYLNKKVVSIMPDKIILN
;
A
#
# COMPACT_ATOMS: atom_id res chain seq x y z
N MET A 1 -45.10 -36.35 -37.39
CA MET A 1 -44.88 -35.04 -36.72
C MET A 1 -45.73 -35.04 -35.45
N ASN A 2 -45.25 -35.19 -34.21
CA ASN A 2 -44.18 -34.48 -33.47
C ASN A 2 -44.46 -32.94 -33.51
N ARG A 3 -44.74 -32.20 -32.43
CA ARG A 3 -44.23 -32.28 -31.04
C ARG A 3 -45.18 -31.64 -30.02
N LYS A 4 -45.30 -32.34 -28.88
CA LYS A 4 -45.13 -31.91 -27.47
C LYS A 4 -45.88 -30.66 -26.96
N ARG A 5 -46.80 -30.93 -26.03
CA ARG A 5 -47.53 -29.96 -25.20
C ARG A 5 -46.61 -29.28 -24.18
N ILE A 6 -46.88 -28.00 -23.97
CA ILE A 6 -46.26 -27.10 -22.99
C ILE A 6 -46.79 -27.45 -21.60
N ALA A 7 -45.90 -27.57 -20.62
CA ALA A 7 -46.26 -27.53 -19.21
C ALA A 7 -45.23 -26.67 -18.47
N LEU A 8 -45.66 -25.48 -18.06
CA LEU A 8 -44.90 -24.55 -17.23
C LEU A 8 -45.17 -24.93 -15.77
N VAL A 9 -44.18 -25.50 -15.08
CA VAL A 9 -44.30 -25.88 -13.67
C VAL A 9 -43.77 -24.74 -12.81
N THR A 10 -44.69 -23.94 -12.27
CA THR A 10 -44.41 -22.96 -11.22
C THR A 10 -44.44 -23.67 -9.87
N SER A 11 -43.30 -23.71 -9.16
CA SER A 11 -43.28 -24.16 -7.77
C SER A 11 -42.99 -22.97 -6.86
N LEU A 12 -43.99 -22.62 -6.05
CA LEU A 12 -43.94 -21.63 -4.98
C LEU A 12 -43.65 -22.39 -3.67
N THR A 13 -42.50 -22.16 -3.05
CA THR A 13 -42.13 -22.80 -1.77
C THR A 13 -42.46 -21.84 -0.62
N LEU A 14 -43.43 -22.20 0.23
CA LEU A 14 -43.69 -21.54 1.52
C LEU A 14 -42.82 -22.20 2.61
N LEU A 15 -42.01 -21.40 3.31
CA LEU A 15 -41.33 -21.79 4.54
C LEU A 15 -42.24 -21.49 5.73
N THR A 16 -42.94 -22.51 6.24
CA THR A 16 -43.59 -22.45 7.55
C THR A 16 -42.60 -22.88 8.62
N GLY A 17 -42.35 -21.98 9.57
CA GLY A 17 -41.43 -22.21 10.69
C GLY A 17 -41.93 -23.31 11.63
N ILE A 18 -41.00 -24.07 12.19
CA ILE A 18 -41.23 -24.98 13.31
C ILE A 18 -40.52 -24.42 14.53
N SER A 19 -41.30 -24.03 15.53
CA SER A 19 -40.82 -23.79 16.90
C SER A 19 -40.81 -25.13 17.62
N ILE A 20 -39.71 -25.45 18.32
CA ILE A 20 -39.67 -26.60 19.23
C ILE A 20 -39.00 -26.16 20.53
N ASN A 21 -39.79 -26.24 21.60
CA ASN A 21 -39.41 -25.97 22.98
C ASN A 21 -38.53 -27.07 23.56
N ASN A 22 -37.71 -26.66 24.54
CA ASN A 22 -36.85 -27.44 25.41
C ASN A 22 -37.46 -28.78 25.88
N THR A 23 -36.67 -29.85 25.80
CA THR A 23 -36.64 -30.87 26.86
C THR A 23 -35.20 -31.31 27.12
N HIS A 24 -34.85 -31.31 28.40
CA HIS A 24 -33.55 -31.60 28.98
C HIS A 24 -33.37 -33.12 29.11
N LEU A 25 -32.36 -33.68 28.46
CA LEU A 25 -31.93 -35.08 28.64
C LEU A 25 -30.40 -35.10 28.78
N SER A 26 -29.96 -35.22 30.02
CA SER A 26 -28.56 -35.36 30.42
C SER A 26 -28.07 -36.77 30.08
N GLN A 27 -27.09 -36.87 29.19
CA GLN A 27 -26.33 -38.10 28.96
C GLN A 27 -24.84 -37.76 28.91
N ASN A 28 -24.11 -38.36 29.84
CA ASN A 28 -22.66 -38.27 30.02
C ASN A 28 -21.91 -38.43 28.69
N ARG A 29 -21.30 -37.35 28.20
CA ARG A 29 -20.23 -37.41 27.20
C ARG A 29 -18.91 -37.09 27.88
N VAL A 30 -17.97 -38.04 27.81
CA VAL A 30 -16.56 -37.83 28.14
C VAL A 30 -16.05 -36.70 27.23
N ILE A 31 -15.79 -35.53 27.81
CA ILE A 31 -15.25 -34.39 27.10
C ILE A 31 -13.75 -34.63 26.94
N HIS A 32 -13.34 -35.08 25.75
CA HIS A 32 -11.97 -34.80 25.30
C HIS A 32 -11.88 -33.28 25.15
N THR A 33 -11.35 -32.62 26.18
CA THR A 33 -11.01 -31.21 26.13
C THR A 33 -9.81 -31.06 25.19
N VAL A 34 -10.08 -31.06 23.89
CA VAL A 34 -9.19 -30.41 22.95
C VAL A 34 -9.24 -28.94 23.32
N LYS A 35 -8.27 -28.50 24.14
CA LYS A 35 -7.92 -27.09 24.21
C LYS A 35 -7.53 -26.71 22.78
N ALA A 36 -8.44 -26.05 22.08
CA ALA A 36 -8.04 -25.15 21.01
C ALA A 36 -7.02 -24.22 21.66
N SER A 37 -5.75 -24.46 21.39
CA SER A 37 -4.75 -23.43 21.53
C SER A 37 -5.28 -22.30 20.68
N ASP A 38 -5.78 -21.25 21.32
CA ASP A 38 -5.91 -19.94 20.71
C ASP A 38 -4.51 -19.57 20.22
N SER A 39 -4.16 -20.04 19.02
CA SER A 39 -3.18 -19.36 18.23
C SER A 39 -3.79 -17.99 18.09
N LYS A 40 -3.32 -17.04 18.89
CA LYS A 40 -3.56 -15.62 18.69
C LYS A 40 -3.19 -15.39 17.23
N LYS A 41 -4.17 -15.46 16.33
CA LYS A 41 -4.12 -14.72 15.08
C LYS A 41 -4.06 -13.30 15.60
N THR A 42 -2.84 -12.81 15.79
CA THR A 42 -2.58 -11.39 15.80
C THR A 42 -3.17 -10.94 14.47
N ASN A 43 -4.41 -10.45 14.50
CA ASN A 43 -4.96 -9.66 13.43
C ASN A 43 -3.91 -8.57 13.26
N LYS A 44 -3.06 -8.72 12.25
CA LYS A 44 -1.99 -7.78 11.96
C LYS A 44 -2.74 -6.49 11.72
N VAL A 45 -2.74 -5.60 12.71
CA VAL A 45 -3.39 -4.29 12.60
C VAL A 45 -2.76 -3.70 11.35
N SER A 46 -3.52 -3.63 10.26
CA SER A 46 -2.98 -3.12 9.02
C SER A 46 -2.70 -1.66 9.26
N SER A 47 -1.41 -1.34 9.40
CA SER A 47 -0.99 0.05 9.49
C SER A 47 -1.49 0.74 8.22
N LYS A 48 -2.09 1.94 8.36
CA LYS A 48 -2.52 2.77 7.22
C LYS A 48 -1.41 2.91 6.17
N TYR A 49 -0.15 2.89 6.62
CA TYR A 49 1.05 2.95 5.78
C TYR A 49 1.95 1.73 6.04
N PRO A 50 1.73 0.59 5.38
CA PRO A 50 2.63 -0.57 5.48
C PRO A 50 4.06 -0.20 5.05
N ASP A 51 5.06 -0.91 5.56
CA ASP A 51 6.44 -0.73 5.10
C ASP A 51 6.54 -1.14 3.62
N ILE A 52 7.13 -0.30 2.77
CA ILE A 52 7.22 -0.58 1.33
C ILE A 52 7.90 -1.92 1.04
N THR A 53 8.85 -2.34 1.88
CA THR A 53 9.59 -3.60 1.68
C THR A 53 8.77 -4.85 1.97
N GLN A 54 7.58 -4.71 2.57
CA GLN A 54 6.66 -5.83 2.77
C GLN A 54 5.85 -6.15 1.51
N GLU A 55 5.73 -5.18 0.61
CA GLU A 55 4.86 -5.26 -0.58
C GLU A 55 5.67 -5.26 -1.87
N LEU A 56 6.82 -4.55 -1.90
CA LEU A 56 7.59 -4.27 -3.10
C LEU A 56 9.09 -4.50 -2.88
N ASP A 57 9.77 -5.03 -3.90
CA ASP A 57 11.23 -5.03 -3.97
C ASP A 57 11.73 -3.65 -4.42
N ILE A 58 12.14 -2.85 -3.44
CA ILE A 58 12.65 -1.49 -3.63
C ILE A 58 13.97 -1.43 -4.41
N THR A 59 14.66 -2.55 -4.62
CA THR A 59 15.90 -2.61 -5.40
C THR A 59 15.64 -2.82 -6.89
N SER A 60 14.45 -3.28 -7.25
CA SER A 60 14.06 -3.63 -8.62
C SER A 60 12.67 -3.07 -8.97
N MET A 61 12.47 -1.75 -8.84
CA MET A 61 11.14 -1.19 -9.11
C MET A 61 10.75 -1.23 -10.59
N GLU A 62 11.70 -1.52 -11.50
CA GLU A 62 11.42 -1.63 -12.92
C GLU A 62 10.42 -2.74 -13.26
N GLN A 63 10.37 -3.80 -12.44
CA GLN A 63 9.42 -4.92 -12.63
C GLN A 63 7.95 -4.54 -12.40
N TYR A 64 7.69 -3.44 -11.70
CA TYR A 64 6.33 -3.00 -11.39
C TYR A 64 5.79 -2.03 -12.44
N THR A 65 4.53 -2.20 -12.83
CA THR A 65 3.81 -1.19 -13.61
C THR A 65 3.39 -0.03 -12.71
N SER A 66 3.05 1.13 -13.27
CA SER A 66 2.52 2.24 -12.45
C SER A 66 1.28 1.84 -11.66
N ASN A 67 0.45 0.93 -12.19
CA ASN A 67 -0.77 0.45 -11.51
C ASN A 67 -0.46 -0.30 -10.21
N ASN A 68 0.68 -0.99 -10.14
CA ASN A 68 1.14 -1.65 -8.92
C ASN A 68 1.67 -0.67 -7.87
N LEU A 69 1.88 0.59 -8.25
CA LEU A 69 2.51 1.63 -7.44
C LEU A 69 1.51 2.74 -7.05
N PHE A 70 0.22 2.43 -7.00
CA PHE A 70 -0.82 3.29 -6.43
C PHE A 70 -1.26 2.74 -5.08
N MET A 71 -0.48 3.03 -4.03
CA MET A 71 -0.72 2.45 -2.71
C MET A 71 -0.11 3.29 -1.58
N ASN A 72 -0.71 3.19 -0.39
CA ASN A 72 -0.14 3.79 0.82
C ASN A 72 1.09 3.00 1.28
N VAL A 73 2.18 3.68 1.59
CA VAL A 73 3.42 3.06 2.08
C VAL A 73 4.15 3.93 3.09
N THR A 74 5.05 3.30 3.83
CA THR A 74 6.14 3.93 4.56
C THR A 74 7.47 3.62 3.84
N LEU A 75 8.15 4.66 3.34
CA LEU A 75 9.55 4.60 2.90
C LEU A 75 10.47 4.80 4.10
N LYS A 76 10.92 3.72 4.76
CA LYS A 76 11.76 3.85 5.97
C LYS A 76 13.23 4.09 5.66
N ARG A 77 13.81 5.12 6.27
CA ARG A 77 15.27 5.40 6.26
C ARG A 77 15.89 5.55 4.86
N PHE A 78 15.14 6.14 3.92
CA PHE A 78 15.62 6.45 2.57
C PHE A 78 16.60 7.61 2.60
N TYR A 79 17.63 7.56 1.76
CA TYR A 79 18.62 8.63 1.65
C TYR A 79 18.13 9.74 0.74
N ILE A 80 18.32 10.98 1.15
CA ILE A 80 18.19 12.16 0.29
C ILE A 80 19.38 12.19 -0.66
N LYS A 81 19.11 12.10 -1.95
CA LYS A 81 20.10 12.17 -3.03
C LYS A 81 20.25 13.57 -3.59
N ASP A 82 19.16 14.32 -3.61
CA ASP A 82 19.14 15.70 -4.06
C ASP A 82 17.98 16.44 -3.40
N LEU A 83 18.12 17.76 -3.29
CA LEU A 83 17.10 18.65 -2.78
C LEU A 83 17.17 20.00 -3.48
N ALA A 84 16.00 20.56 -3.76
CA ALA A 84 15.86 21.90 -4.29
C ALA A 84 14.63 22.57 -3.67
N THR A 85 14.52 23.88 -3.81
CA THR A 85 13.31 24.63 -3.45
C THR A 85 12.82 25.34 -4.70
N ASN A 86 11.58 25.06 -5.10
CA ASN A 86 11.00 25.72 -6.28
C ASN A 86 10.60 27.17 -5.97
N LYS A 87 10.15 27.88 -7.00
CA LYS A 87 9.71 29.28 -6.89
C LYS A 87 8.51 29.48 -5.95
N GLN A 88 7.75 28.43 -5.68
CA GLN A 88 6.61 28.43 -4.76
C GLN A 88 7.02 28.09 -3.31
N GLY A 89 8.31 27.94 -3.03
CA GLY A 89 8.81 27.59 -1.69
C GLY A 89 8.63 26.12 -1.32
N GLN A 90 8.19 25.27 -2.25
CA GLN A 90 8.07 23.83 -2.02
C GLN A 90 9.40 23.16 -2.26
N ILE A 91 9.73 22.19 -1.41
CA ILE A 91 10.95 21.42 -1.48
C ILE A 91 10.74 20.22 -2.38
N LEU A 92 11.61 20.09 -3.38
CA LEU A 92 11.71 18.94 -4.25
C LEU A 92 12.79 18.01 -3.69
N ILE A 93 12.48 16.73 -3.51
CA ILE A 93 13.42 15.77 -2.92
C ILE A 93 13.53 14.54 -3.83
N ILE A 94 14.77 14.17 -4.13
CA ILE A 94 15.09 12.86 -4.72
C ILE A 94 15.56 11.95 -3.61
N LEU A 95 14.89 10.80 -3.48
CA LEU A 95 15.20 9.78 -2.49
C LEU A 95 15.71 8.50 -3.15
N THR A 96 16.46 7.71 -2.38
CA THR A 96 16.88 6.37 -2.79
C THR A 96 16.92 5.42 -1.58
N PRO A 97 16.58 4.13 -1.73
CA PRO A 97 16.63 3.18 -0.62
C PRO A 97 18.05 2.94 -0.09
N LEU A 98 19.06 3.03 -0.96
CA LEU A 98 20.48 2.79 -0.63
C LEU A 98 21.37 3.85 -1.27
N LYS A 99 22.46 4.25 -0.62
CA LYS A 99 23.38 5.27 -1.17
C LYS A 99 23.90 4.94 -2.57
N THR A 100 24.04 3.67 -2.91
CA THR A 100 24.55 3.19 -4.21
C THR A 100 23.45 2.86 -5.22
N SER A 101 22.17 2.92 -4.82
CA SER A 101 21.07 2.53 -5.69
C SER A 101 20.80 3.57 -6.77
N ASN A 102 20.47 3.06 -7.96
CA ASN A 102 19.96 3.85 -9.09
C ASN A 102 18.43 3.86 -9.14
N GLN A 103 17.76 3.31 -8.12
CA GLN A 103 16.34 3.46 -7.92
C GLN A 103 16.05 4.79 -7.21
N TYR A 104 15.20 5.58 -7.83
CA TYR A 104 14.86 6.92 -7.36
C TYR A 104 13.37 7.04 -7.04
N PHE A 105 13.10 7.79 -5.99
CA PHE A 105 11.77 8.24 -5.62
C PHE A 105 11.77 9.77 -5.62
N TYR A 106 10.67 10.37 -6.07
CA TYR A 106 10.52 11.82 -6.14
C TYR A 106 9.33 12.25 -5.31
N LEU A 107 9.51 13.31 -4.54
CA LEU A 107 8.42 13.98 -3.84
C LEU A 107 8.61 15.49 -3.84
N GLN A 108 7.50 16.18 -3.65
CA GLN A 108 7.42 17.63 -3.52
C GLN A 108 6.60 17.93 -2.27
N THR A 109 7.09 18.81 -1.41
CA THR A 109 6.50 19.00 -0.07
C THR A 109 6.85 20.37 0.52
N ASP A 110 5.97 20.88 1.36
CA ASP A 110 6.15 22.01 2.27
C ASP A 110 6.36 21.55 3.73
N LEU A 111 6.30 20.25 4.01
CA LEU A 111 6.25 19.67 5.36
C LEU A 111 7.59 19.63 6.09
N ILE A 112 8.67 20.13 5.49
CA ILE A 112 10.02 20.03 6.03
C ILE A 112 10.81 21.30 5.73
N SER A 113 11.64 21.76 6.67
CA SER A 113 12.39 23.02 6.52
C SER A 113 13.91 22.89 6.62
N GLN A 114 14.45 21.68 6.87
CA GLN A 114 15.89 21.49 7.17
C GLN A 114 16.49 20.18 6.64
N ALA A 115 15.92 19.61 5.59
CA ALA A 115 16.43 18.38 5.00
C ALA A 115 17.84 18.59 4.39
N LYS A 116 18.76 17.64 4.58
CA LYS A 116 20.13 17.71 4.00
C LYS A 116 20.40 16.54 3.06
N ILE A 117 21.21 16.79 2.02
CA ILE A 117 21.69 15.71 1.13
C ILE A 117 22.44 14.67 1.97
N ASN A 118 22.29 13.40 1.60
CA ASN A 118 22.80 12.20 2.28
C ASN A 118 22.19 11.90 3.66
N GLN A 119 21.28 12.72 4.17
CA GLN A 119 20.50 12.39 5.37
C GLN A 119 19.50 11.28 5.06
N LYS A 120 19.15 10.49 6.08
CA LYS A 120 18.06 9.52 6.00
C LYS A 120 16.75 10.14 6.47
N ILE A 121 15.68 9.88 5.74
CA ILE A 121 14.33 10.28 6.15
C ILE A 121 13.37 9.09 6.08
N THR A 122 12.28 9.20 6.81
CA THR A 122 11.15 8.28 6.70
C THR A 122 9.96 9.05 6.15
N VAL A 123 9.35 8.54 5.08
CA VAL A 123 8.17 9.17 4.45
C VAL A 123 6.99 8.24 4.56
N GLN A 124 5.86 8.73 5.04
CA GLN A 124 4.56 8.07 4.95
C GLN A 124 3.71 8.81 3.94
N GLY A 125 3.08 8.08 3.03
CA GLY A 125 2.25 8.70 2.00
C GLY A 125 1.77 7.70 0.96
N PHE A 126 1.36 8.24 -0.18
CA PHE A 126 0.80 7.48 -1.29
C PHE A 126 1.76 7.45 -2.47
N LEU A 127 2.17 6.26 -2.91
CA LEU A 127 2.87 6.10 -4.18
C LEU A 127 1.92 6.48 -5.31
N ASN A 128 2.41 7.24 -6.28
CA ASN A 128 1.63 7.78 -7.38
C ASN A 128 2.23 7.40 -8.74
N GLY A 129 2.56 6.11 -8.89
CA GLY A 129 3.10 5.59 -10.14
C GLY A 129 4.52 6.04 -10.50
N LYS A 130 4.94 5.69 -11.72
CA LYS A 130 6.23 6.12 -12.30
C LYS A 130 6.04 7.39 -13.09
N ILE A 131 6.95 8.34 -12.91
CA ILE A 131 7.05 9.55 -13.72
C ILE A 131 8.46 9.68 -14.28
N LYS A 132 8.61 10.54 -15.28
CA LYS A 132 9.90 10.93 -15.83
C LYS A 132 10.19 12.37 -15.40
N LEU A 133 11.37 12.62 -14.85
CA LEU A 133 11.77 13.98 -14.51
C LEU A 133 12.05 14.78 -15.79
N THR A 134 11.50 15.99 -15.85
CA THR A 134 11.53 16.87 -17.02
C THR A 134 12.30 18.14 -16.73
N ASN A 135 12.46 19.00 -17.74
CA ASN A 135 13.06 20.32 -17.58
C ASN A 135 12.37 21.17 -16.50
N LYS A 136 11.08 20.94 -16.21
CA LYS A 136 10.39 21.65 -15.13
C LYS A 136 11.13 21.49 -13.79
N GLN A 137 11.36 20.24 -13.36
CA GLN A 137 12.01 19.98 -12.07
C GLN A 137 13.48 20.40 -12.05
N ILE A 138 14.17 20.34 -13.20
CA ILE A 138 15.55 20.83 -13.33
C ILE A 138 15.60 22.35 -13.20
N ASN A 139 14.69 23.05 -13.87
CA ASN A 139 14.55 24.51 -13.78
C ASN A 139 14.09 24.98 -12.40
N ASP A 140 13.42 24.10 -11.64
CA ASP A 140 13.07 24.31 -10.23
C ASP A 140 14.23 24.02 -9.27
N GLY A 141 15.42 23.68 -9.80
CA GLY A 141 16.68 23.62 -9.05
C GLY A 141 17.27 22.23 -8.84
N LEU A 142 16.60 21.15 -9.27
CA LEU A 142 17.20 19.81 -9.20
C LEU A 142 18.42 19.67 -10.11
N ASN A 143 19.37 18.83 -9.72
CA ASN A 143 20.58 18.61 -10.50
C ASN A 143 20.25 18.06 -11.91
N PRO A 144 20.83 18.65 -12.98
CA PRO A 144 20.59 18.21 -14.37
C PRO A 144 20.84 16.73 -14.66
N LYS A 145 21.67 16.04 -13.86
CA LYS A 145 21.90 14.59 -14.00
C LYS A 145 20.63 13.73 -13.84
N TYR A 146 19.59 14.28 -13.24
CA TYR A 146 18.30 13.62 -13.06
C TYR A 146 17.34 13.83 -14.24
N LEU A 147 17.70 14.67 -15.22
CA LEU A 147 16.89 14.87 -16.41
C LEU A 147 16.61 13.53 -17.09
N ASN A 148 15.36 13.32 -17.48
CA ASN A 148 14.88 12.10 -18.14
C ASN A 148 14.98 10.81 -17.32
N LYS A 149 15.38 10.85 -16.04
CA LYS A 149 15.35 9.67 -15.16
C LYS A 149 13.91 9.29 -14.84
N LYS A 150 13.62 7.99 -14.88
CA LYS A 150 12.38 7.41 -14.38
C LYS A 150 12.48 7.34 -12.86
N VAL A 151 11.44 7.80 -12.18
CA VAL A 151 11.36 7.85 -10.72
C VAL A 151 9.97 7.41 -10.29
N VAL A 152 9.85 6.89 -9.06
CA VAL A 152 8.55 6.61 -8.45
C VAL A 152 8.09 7.87 -7.72
N SER A 153 6.92 8.38 -8.06
CA SER A 153 6.36 9.55 -7.40
C SER A 153 5.74 9.15 -6.05
N ILE A 154 5.91 9.96 -5.02
CA ILE A 154 5.21 9.80 -3.74
C ILE A 154 4.62 11.13 -3.29
N MET A 155 3.35 11.10 -2.91
CA MET A 155 2.65 12.20 -2.26
C MET A 155 2.78 12.02 -0.75
N PRO A 156 3.58 12.85 -0.05
CA PRO A 156 3.86 12.66 1.36
C PRO A 156 2.73 13.21 2.23
N ASP A 157 2.27 12.41 3.19
CA ASP A 157 1.38 12.86 4.26
C ASP A 157 2.17 13.22 5.52
N LYS A 158 3.29 12.52 5.76
CA LYS A 158 4.19 12.76 6.90
C LYS A 158 5.63 12.47 6.53
N ILE A 159 6.53 13.33 6.99
CA ILE A 159 7.97 13.16 6.83
C ILE A 159 8.64 13.24 8.20
N ILE A 160 9.56 12.31 8.46
CA ILE A 160 10.33 12.23 9.70
C ILE A 160 11.81 12.26 9.32
N LEU A 161 12.54 13.24 9.87
CA LEU A 161 13.98 13.30 9.78
C LEU A 161 14.59 12.25 10.72
N ASN A 162 15.52 11.43 10.21
CA ASN A 162 16.25 10.45 11.02
C ASN A 162 17.72 10.87 11.21
#